data_AF-A0A8S9GU40-F1
#
_entry.id   AF-A0A8S9GU40-F1
#
_cell.length_a   1.000
_cell.length_b   1.000
_cell.length_c   1.000
_cell.angle_alpha   90.00
_cell.angle_beta   90.00
_cell.angle_gamma   90.00
#
_symmetry.space_group_name_H-M   'P 1'
#
loop_
_entity.id
_entity.type
_entity.pdbx_description
1 polymer ?
#
loop_
_entity_poly.entity_id
_entity_poly.type
_entity_poly.pdbx_seq_one_letter_code
_entity_poly.pdbx_strand_id
1 'polypeptide(L)'
;RVIIILLFLQKSNAVDASEENLKTTFEVNVFGTISLTKLVTPHMLKQGGGHFVVISSAAGKVPSPGQAIYAASKHALQGYFHTLRSEFFRKGIKVTVVCPGPIETSNGTGTSTSEDKKSPEKRVSSERCAELTIIAASHNLKEAWISYQPVLLVMYLVQYMPFLGFWLMDKVGGKRVEVAEKKGNTYSWNLLFQKKTKTN
;
A
#
# COMPACT_ATOMS: atom_id res chain seq x y z
N ARG A 1 -12.14 -16.43 13.93
CA ARG A 1 -11.10 -17.11 13.12
C ARG A 1 -10.66 -16.12 12.05
N VAL A 2 -9.36 -15.85 11.95
CA VAL A 2 -8.79 -14.78 11.12
C VAL A 2 -7.93 -15.43 10.04
N ILE A 3 -8.16 -15.09 8.77
CA ILE A 3 -7.26 -15.44 7.67
C ILE A 3 -6.60 -14.16 7.19
N ILE A 4 -5.26 -14.13 7.28
CA ILE A 4 -4.44 -13.04 6.78
C ILE A 4 -3.92 -13.43 5.41
N ILE A 5 -4.21 -12.64 4.38
CA ILE A 5 -3.68 -12.84 3.04
C ILE A 5 -2.58 -11.79 2.78
N LEU A 6 -1.33 -12.25 2.69
CA LEU A 6 -0.14 -11.46 2.35
C LEU A 6 0.39 -11.88 0.98
N LEU A 7 0.34 -10.98 -0.01
CA LEU A 7 1.04 -11.16 -1.29
C LEU A 7 1.68 -9.83 -1.72
N PHE A 8 2.96 -9.88 -2.05
CA PHE A 8 3.79 -8.77 -2.53
C PHE A 8 4.60 -9.22 -3.75
N LEU A 9 4.51 -8.47 -4.85
CA LEU A 9 5.43 -8.57 -5.98
C LEU A 9 5.80 -7.20 -6.57
N GLN A 10 6.81 -7.26 -7.44
CA GLN A 10 7.82 -6.29 -7.85
C GLN A 10 7.34 -4.90 -8.29
N LYS A 11 8.26 -3.94 -8.20
CA LYS A 11 8.10 -2.51 -8.49
C LYS A 11 8.55 -2.21 -9.92
N SER A 12 7.74 -1.57 -10.75
CA SER A 12 8.11 -1.14 -12.11
C SER A 12 7.45 0.19 -12.52
N ASN A 13 8.16 0.94 -13.38
CA ASN A 13 7.67 2.18 -14.00
C ASN A 13 6.48 1.91 -14.94
N ALA A 14 5.63 2.92 -15.14
CA ALA A 14 4.38 2.78 -15.91
C ALA A 14 4.60 2.49 -17.40
N VAL A 15 5.65 3.06 -18.00
CA VAL A 15 5.92 2.98 -19.44
C VAL A 15 6.88 1.84 -19.78
N ASP A 16 7.78 1.48 -18.86
CA ASP A 16 8.84 0.49 -19.10
C ASP A 16 8.48 -0.92 -18.62
N ALA A 17 7.28 -1.12 -18.08
CA ALA A 17 6.88 -2.43 -17.57
C ALA A 17 6.56 -3.39 -18.72
N SER A 18 7.26 -4.52 -18.76
CA SER A 18 6.91 -5.62 -19.66
C SER A 18 5.49 -6.12 -19.42
N GLU A 19 4.83 -6.60 -20.46
CA GLU A 19 3.51 -7.25 -20.33
C GLU A 19 3.56 -8.44 -19.37
N GLU A 20 4.67 -9.16 -19.33
CA GLU A 20 4.90 -10.25 -18.37
C GLU A 20 4.83 -9.74 -16.93
N ASN A 21 5.56 -8.67 -16.60
CA ASN A 21 5.52 -8.07 -15.26
C ASN A 21 4.11 -7.59 -14.88
N LEU A 22 3.36 -7.05 -15.84
CA LEU A 22 1.97 -6.66 -15.63
C LEU A 22 1.12 -7.87 -15.27
N LYS A 23 1.16 -8.93 -16.10
CA LYS A 23 0.40 -10.16 -15.90
C LYS A 23 0.75 -10.82 -14.57
N THR A 24 2.03 -11.04 -14.29
CA THR A 24 2.48 -11.65 -13.04
C THR A 24 2.06 -10.85 -11.81
N THR A 25 2.11 -9.51 -11.87
CA THR A 25 1.68 -8.66 -10.76
C THR A 25 0.19 -8.85 -10.46
N PHE A 26 -0.66 -8.89 -11.49
CA PHE A 26 -2.10 -9.11 -11.32
C PHE A 26 -2.44 -10.56 -10.95
N GLU A 27 -1.77 -11.55 -11.55
CA GLU A 27 -1.93 -12.96 -11.22
C GLU A 27 -1.68 -13.23 -9.75
N VAL A 28 -0.57 -12.72 -9.22
CA VAL A 28 -0.24 -12.96 -7.81
C VAL A 28 -1.06 -12.06 -6.91
N ASN A 29 -1.02 -10.74 -7.09
CA ASN A 29 -1.65 -9.85 -6.11
C ASN A 29 -3.18 -9.94 -6.16
N VAL A 30 -3.78 -10.05 -7.34
CA VAL A 30 -5.25 -9.93 -7.53
C VAL A 30 -5.88 -11.30 -7.70
N PHE A 31 -5.55 -12.02 -8.78
CA PHE A 31 -6.25 -13.26 -9.14
C PHE A 31 -6.02 -14.38 -8.12
N GLY A 32 -4.78 -14.53 -7.62
CA GLY A 32 -4.45 -15.48 -6.56
C GLY A 32 -5.24 -15.20 -5.28
N THR A 33 -5.25 -13.94 -4.82
CA THR A 33 -5.99 -13.52 -3.63
C THR A 33 -7.49 -13.76 -3.76
N ILE A 34 -8.08 -13.39 -4.90
CA ILE A 34 -9.52 -13.59 -5.17
C ILE A 34 -9.84 -15.09 -5.22
N SER A 35 -9.00 -15.89 -5.87
CA SER A 35 -9.21 -17.33 -5.99
C SER A 35 -9.17 -18.01 -4.62
N LEU A 36 -8.19 -17.67 -3.77
CA LEU A 36 -8.14 -18.15 -2.39
C LEU A 36 -9.37 -17.73 -1.59
N THR A 37 -9.82 -16.49 -1.75
CA THR A 37 -11.03 -15.99 -1.09
C THR A 37 -12.25 -16.78 -1.49
N LYS A 38 -12.42 -17.07 -2.79
CA LYS A 38 -13.54 -17.89 -3.31
C LYS A 38 -13.52 -19.31 -2.75
N LEU A 39 -12.34 -19.92 -2.61
CA LEU A 39 -12.21 -21.27 -2.05
C LEU A 39 -12.53 -21.31 -0.56
N VAL A 40 -12.09 -20.30 0.19
CA VAL A 40 -12.25 -20.23 1.65
C VAL A 40 -13.66 -19.80 2.08
N THR A 41 -14.31 -18.91 1.33
CA THR A 41 -15.60 -18.30 1.72
C THR A 41 -16.69 -19.32 2.05
N PRO A 42 -16.93 -20.39 1.24
CA PRO A 42 -17.92 -21.40 1.57
C PRO A 42 -17.68 -22.09 2.92
N HIS A 43 -16.43 -22.33 3.29
CA HIS A 43 -16.08 -22.92 4.58
C HIS A 43 -16.36 -21.96 5.74
N MET A 44 -16.05 -20.67 5.60
CA MET A 44 -16.39 -19.66 6.60
C MET A 44 -17.90 -19.55 6.80
N LEU A 45 -18.67 -19.57 5.72
CA LEU A 45 -20.13 -19.50 5.79
C LEU A 45 -20.73 -20.71 6.51
N LYS A 46 -20.27 -21.92 6.21
CA LYS A 46 -20.69 -23.15 6.91
C LYS A 46 -20.37 -23.10 8.41
N GLN A 47 -19.34 -22.36 8.81
CA GLN A 47 -18.92 -22.18 10.21
C GLN A 47 -19.59 -20.98 10.91
N GLY A 48 -20.57 -20.32 10.26
CA GLY A 48 -21.31 -19.19 10.83
C GLY A 48 -20.62 -17.83 10.69
N GLY A 49 -19.50 -17.74 9.96
CA GLY A 49 -18.80 -16.49 9.70
C GLY A 49 -17.28 -16.60 9.71
N GLY A 50 -16.61 -15.49 9.48
CA GLY A 50 -15.16 -15.44 9.37
C GLY A 50 -14.63 -14.02 9.20
N HIS A 51 -13.31 -13.87 9.13
CA HIS A 51 -12.68 -12.57 8.96
C HIS A 51 -11.51 -12.64 7.97
N PHE A 52 -11.63 -11.91 6.87
CA PHE A 52 -10.53 -11.65 5.96
C PHE A 52 -9.74 -10.41 6.39
N VAL A 53 -8.43 -10.57 6.56
CA VAL A 53 -7.48 -9.47 6.77
C VAL A 53 -6.60 -9.37 5.54
N VAL A 54 -6.72 -8.26 4.83
CA VAL A 54 -6.17 -8.09 3.48
C VAL A 54 -5.10 -7.01 3.51
N ILE A 55 -3.89 -7.36 3.10
CA ILE A 55 -2.79 -6.40 3.04
C ILE A 55 -2.76 -5.73 1.66
N SER A 56 -3.31 -4.52 1.62
CA SER A 56 -3.19 -3.59 0.49
C SER A 56 -1.91 -2.74 0.63
N SER A 57 -1.98 -1.44 0.33
CA SER A 57 -0.89 -0.48 0.45
C SER A 57 -1.44 0.95 0.42
N ALA A 58 -0.67 1.92 0.91
CA ALA A 58 -0.88 3.33 0.62
C ALA A 58 -0.92 3.61 -0.90
N ALA A 59 -0.19 2.84 -1.71
CA ALA A 59 -0.26 2.93 -3.17
C ALA A 59 -1.63 2.53 -3.75
N GLY A 60 -2.45 1.83 -2.97
CA GLY A 60 -3.86 1.56 -3.28
C GLY A 60 -4.82 2.71 -2.92
N LYS A 61 -4.30 3.82 -2.39
CA LYS A 61 -5.07 5.00 -1.94
C LYS A 61 -4.62 6.30 -2.58
N VAL A 62 -3.32 6.43 -2.87
CA VAL A 62 -2.72 7.64 -3.42
C VAL A 62 -1.84 7.33 -4.62
N PRO A 63 -1.65 8.31 -5.54
CA PRO A 63 -0.68 8.17 -6.61
C PRO A 63 0.69 7.80 -6.08
N SER A 64 1.27 6.75 -6.65
CA SER A 64 2.63 6.31 -6.34
C SER A 64 3.44 6.31 -7.62
N PRO A 65 4.12 7.43 -7.93
CA PRO A 65 4.97 7.52 -9.12
C PRO A 65 5.99 6.38 -9.15
N GLY A 66 6.21 5.78 -10.31
CA GLY A 66 7.07 4.60 -10.50
C GLY A 66 6.54 3.28 -9.94
N GLN A 67 5.24 3.23 -9.62
CA GLN A 67 4.57 2.05 -9.06
C GLN A 67 3.20 1.82 -9.72
N ALA A 68 2.95 2.27 -10.95
CA ALA A 68 1.60 2.35 -11.51
C ALA A 68 0.86 0.99 -11.53
N ILE A 69 1.52 -0.08 -11.99
CA ILE A 69 0.94 -1.42 -12.04
C ILE A 69 0.69 -1.96 -10.62
N TYR A 70 1.65 -1.78 -9.73
CA TYR A 70 1.50 -2.16 -8.33
C TYR A 70 0.32 -1.42 -7.68
N ALA A 71 0.23 -0.10 -7.85
CA ALA A 71 -0.85 0.74 -7.36
C ALA A 71 -2.21 0.28 -7.92
N ALA A 72 -2.29 -0.03 -9.21
CA ALA A 72 -3.50 -0.57 -9.83
C ALA A 72 -3.93 -1.91 -9.19
N SER A 73 -2.98 -2.84 -8.99
CA SER A 73 -3.26 -4.13 -8.35
C SER A 73 -3.75 -3.96 -6.90
N LYS A 74 -3.20 -2.99 -6.16
CA LYS A 74 -3.60 -2.70 -4.77
C LYS A 74 -4.95 -2.00 -4.70
N HIS A 75 -5.29 -1.13 -5.66
CA HIS A 75 -6.65 -0.58 -5.80
C HIS A 75 -7.68 -1.67 -6.13
N ALA A 76 -7.35 -2.59 -7.06
CA ALA A 76 -8.22 -3.70 -7.42
C ALA A 76 -8.58 -4.58 -6.21
N LEU A 77 -7.59 -4.87 -5.36
CA LEU A 77 -7.81 -5.58 -4.10
C LEU A 77 -8.77 -4.82 -3.15
N GLN A 78 -8.57 -3.51 -2.97
CA GLN A 78 -9.45 -2.72 -2.10
C GLN A 78 -10.89 -2.74 -2.63
N GLY A 79 -11.08 -2.53 -3.94
CA GLY A 79 -12.38 -2.58 -4.57
C GLY A 79 -13.08 -3.92 -4.35
N TYR A 80 -12.39 -5.02 -4.65
CA TYR A 80 -12.93 -6.37 -4.47
C TYR A 80 -13.36 -6.63 -3.02
N PHE A 81 -12.50 -6.36 -2.04
CA PHE A 81 -12.76 -6.69 -0.64
C PHE A 81 -13.75 -5.75 0.04
N HIS A 82 -13.83 -4.48 -0.39
CA HIS A 82 -14.90 -3.58 0.06
C HIS A 82 -16.27 -4.04 -0.42
N THR A 83 -16.36 -4.51 -1.66
CA THR A 83 -17.59 -5.10 -2.21
C THR A 83 -17.95 -6.40 -1.50
N LEU A 84 -16.99 -7.33 -1.36
CA LEU A 84 -17.17 -8.59 -0.64
C LEU A 84 -17.70 -8.37 0.78
N ARG A 85 -17.13 -7.40 1.50
CA ARG A 85 -17.59 -7.02 2.84
C ARG A 85 -19.07 -6.62 2.85
N SER A 86 -19.51 -5.87 1.83
CA SER A 86 -20.89 -5.43 1.70
C SER A 86 -21.83 -6.59 1.39
N GLU A 87 -21.44 -7.46 0.45
CA GLU A 87 -22.20 -8.64 0.02
C GLU A 87 -22.45 -9.63 1.17
N PHE A 88 -21.43 -9.83 2.02
CA PHE A 88 -21.46 -10.84 3.08
C PHE A 88 -21.68 -10.26 4.49
N PHE A 89 -22.00 -8.97 4.61
CA PHE A 89 -22.18 -8.29 5.91
C PHE A 89 -23.18 -9.01 6.82
N ARG A 90 -24.35 -9.41 6.27
CA ARG A 90 -25.39 -10.16 7.01
C ARG A 90 -25.08 -11.64 7.19
N LYS A 91 -24.02 -12.15 6.56
CA LYS A 91 -23.63 -13.58 6.56
C LYS A 91 -22.45 -13.86 7.51
N GLY A 92 -22.12 -12.92 8.40
CA GLY A 92 -21.08 -13.09 9.41
C GLY A 92 -19.64 -13.01 8.89
N ILE A 93 -19.44 -12.61 7.62
CA ILE A 93 -18.09 -12.39 7.07
C ILE A 93 -17.69 -10.94 7.31
N LYS A 94 -16.56 -10.78 7.98
CA LYS A 94 -15.90 -9.49 8.23
C LYS A 94 -14.70 -9.34 7.32
N VAL A 95 -14.35 -8.10 7.04
CA VAL A 95 -13.18 -7.77 6.21
C VAL A 95 -12.49 -6.54 6.80
N THR A 96 -11.18 -6.65 7.00
CA THR A 96 -10.28 -5.55 7.37
C THR A 96 -9.26 -5.37 6.25
N VAL A 97 -9.27 -4.21 5.61
CA VAL A 97 -8.28 -3.83 4.60
C VAL A 97 -7.19 -2.99 5.26
N VAL A 98 -5.96 -3.47 5.23
CA VAL A 98 -4.81 -2.74 5.80
C VAL A 98 -4.05 -2.06 4.67
N CYS A 99 -3.75 -0.77 4.84
CA CYS A 99 -3.03 0.06 3.89
C CYS A 99 -1.74 0.58 4.52
N PRO A 100 -0.65 -0.22 4.52
CA PRO A 100 0.65 0.23 5.01
C PRO A 100 1.29 1.25 4.07
N GLY A 101 1.94 2.26 4.64
CA GLY A 101 2.89 3.12 3.93
C GLY A 101 4.28 2.48 3.86
N PRO A 102 5.37 3.28 3.83
CA PRO A 102 6.73 2.77 3.87
C PRO A 102 7.02 1.98 5.15
N ILE A 103 7.32 0.69 5.00
CA ILE A 103 7.69 -0.23 6.09
C ILE A 103 9.20 -0.51 6.04
N GLU A 104 9.83 -0.57 7.21
CA GLU A 104 11.17 -1.15 7.37
C GLU A 104 11.06 -2.67 7.23
N THR A 105 11.47 -3.19 6.08
CA THR A 105 11.62 -4.63 5.87
C THR A 105 13.11 -4.96 5.78
N SER A 106 13.54 -6.05 6.41
CA SER A 106 14.94 -6.50 6.43
C SER A 106 15.45 -7.08 5.10
N ASN A 107 14.69 -6.95 4.00
CA ASN A 107 15.07 -7.54 2.72
C ASN A 107 16.03 -6.65 1.94
N GLY A 108 17.33 -6.91 2.12
CA GLY A 108 18.39 -6.21 1.39
C GLY A 108 19.81 -6.76 1.51
N THR A 109 20.03 -8.06 1.72
CA THR A 109 21.30 -8.73 1.37
C THR A 109 20.96 -9.91 0.46
N GLY A 110 21.43 -10.04 -0.79
CA GLY A 110 22.61 -9.45 -1.37
C GLY A 110 22.34 -8.43 -2.49
N THR A 111 22.95 -7.26 -2.32
CA THR A 111 23.80 -6.55 -3.30
C THR A 111 23.76 -5.08 -2.95
N SER A 112 24.51 -4.69 -1.92
CA SER A 112 25.49 -3.60 -1.99
C SER A 112 26.06 -3.35 -0.59
N THR A 113 27.32 -3.76 -0.43
CA THR A 113 28.30 -3.06 0.39
C THR A 113 28.28 -1.58 0.03
N SER A 114 27.73 -0.73 0.89
CA SER A 114 28.11 0.69 1.05
C SER A 114 27.30 1.30 2.18
N GLU A 115 28.01 1.57 3.26
CA GLU A 115 27.85 2.66 4.23
C GLU A 115 26.62 3.58 4.08
N ASP A 116 25.90 3.73 5.20
CA ASP A 116 25.26 4.97 5.65
C ASP A 116 24.52 5.80 4.60
N LYS A 117 23.28 5.42 4.29
CA LYS A 117 22.23 6.39 3.98
C LYS A 117 20.96 6.06 4.75
N LYS A 118 20.94 6.40 6.05
CA LYS A 118 19.70 6.61 6.81
C LYS A 118 18.85 7.61 6.03
N SER A 119 17.82 7.15 5.34
CA SER A 119 16.76 8.06 4.87
C SER A 119 16.21 8.78 6.11
N PRO A 120 16.08 10.12 6.12
CA PRO A 120 15.69 10.90 7.31
C PRO A 120 14.23 10.71 7.75
N GLU A 121 13.54 9.68 7.26
CA GLU A 121 12.12 9.46 7.50
C GLU A 121 11.85 8.22 8.32
N LYS A 122 10.97 8.42 9.29
CA LYS A 122 10.42 7.38 10.14
C LYS A 122 9.61 6.42 9.26
N ARG A 123 10.16 5.24 8.99
CA ARG A 123 9.41 4.11 8.44
C ARG A 123 8.78 3.36 9.60
N VAL A 124 7.63 2.74 9.37
CA VAL A 124 7.01 1.90 10.40
C VAL A 124 7.76 0.57 10.40
N SER A 125 8.17 0.06 11.56
CA SER A 125 8.81 -1.26 11.64
C SER A 125 7.82 -2.36 11.26
N SER A 126 8.33 -3.49 10.77
CA SER A 126 7.51 -4.68 10.47
C SER A 126 6.68 -5.13 11.67
N GLU A 127 7.27 -5.09 12.87
CA GLU A 127 6.65 -5.53 14.12
C GLU A 127 5.49 -4.59 14.46
N ARG A 128 5.71 -3.28 14.38
CA ARG A 128 4.67 -2.29 14.64
C ARG A 128 3.54 -2.38 13.62
N CYS A 129 3.86 -2.64 12.35
CA CYS A 129 2.85 -2.86 11.31
C CYS A 129 2.02 -4.12 11.59
N ALA A 130 2.64 -5.21 12.02
CA ALA A 130 1.96 -6.44 12.38
C ALA A 130 1.07 -6.25 13.62
N GLU A 131 1.58 -5.59 14.66
CA GLU A 131 0.82 -5.26 15.87
C GLU A 131 -0.44 -4.46 15.55
N LEU A 132 -0.30 -3.38 14.78
CA LEU A 132 -1.42 -2.53 14.36
C LEU A 132 -2.41 -3.28 13.46
N THR A 133 -1.93 -4.22 12.63
CA THR A 133 -2.77 -5.11 11.82
C THR A 133 -3.62 -6.02 12.71
N ILE A 134 -3.02 -6.62 13.74
CA ILE A 134 -3.71 -7.50 14.69
C ILE A 134 -4.74 -6.70 15.50
N ILE A 135 -4.38 -5.51 15.97
CA ILE A 135 -5.31 -4.60 16.66
C ILE A 135 -6.48 -4.26 15.74
N ALA A 136 -6.23 -3.83 14.50
CA ALA A 136 -7.29 -3.51 13.54
C ALA A 136 -8.22 -4.69 13.26
N ALA A 137 -7.66 -5.90 13.10
CA ALA A 137 -8.43 -7.12 12.88
C ALA A 137 -9.27 -7.49 14.12
N SER A 138 -8.69 -7.47 15.32
CA SER A 138 -9.41 -7.81 16.55
C SER A 138 -10.60 -6.88 16.83
N HIS A 139 -10.44 -5.58 16.52
CA HIS A 139 -11.50 -4.59 16.64
C HIS A 139 -12.45 -4.54 15.43
N ASN A 140 -12.28 -5.41 14.44
CA ASN A 140 -13.11 -5.47 13.22
C ASN A 140 -13.15 -4.15 12.45
N LEU A 141 -12.04 -3.40 12.44
CA LEU A 141 -11.93 -2.19 11.66
C LEU A 141 -12.10 -2.53 10.18
N LYS A 142 -12.91 -1.76 9.46
CA LYS A 142 -13.12 -1.98 8.02
C LYS A 142 -11.84 -1.71 7.24
N GLU A 143 -11.07 -0.72 7.71
CA GLU A 143 -9.86 -0.25 7.06
C GLU A 143 -8.87 0.28 8.11
N ALA A 144 -7.56 0.06 7.89
CA ALA A 144 -6.49 0.55 8.78
C ALA A 144 -5.33 1.13 7.97
N TRP A 145 -4.97 2.40 8.21
CA TRP A 145 -3.88 3.07 7.52
C TRP A 145 -2.67 3.16 8.45
N ILE A 146 -1.60 2.48 8.07
CA ILE A 146 -0.42 2.32 8.94
C ILE A 146 0.75 3.03 8.29
N SER A 147 0.98 4.28 8.69
CA SER A 147 2.13 5.05 8.26
C SER A 147 2.43 6.19 9.22
N TYR A 148 3.65 6.70 9.18
CA TYR A 148 4.01 7.94 9.87
C TYR A 148 3.71 9.16 8.99
N GLN A 149 3.71 10.33 9.64
CA GLN A 149 3.66 11.62 8.96
C GLN A 149 4.98 11.88 8.22
N PRO A 150 5.00 12.48 7.00
CA PRO A 150 3.90 13.11 6.24
C PRO A 150 2.98 12.19 5.44
N VAL A 151 3.37 10.93 5.24
CA VAL A 151 2.68 10.03 4.31
C VAL A 151 1.21 9.85 4.70
N LEU A 152 0.94 9.66 5.99
CA LEU A 152 -0.42 9.50 6.48
C LEU A 152 -1.31 10.72 6.14
N LEU A 153 -0.85 11.95 6.37
CA LEU A 153 -1.61 13.15 6.00
C LEU A 153 -1.87 13.23 4.50
N VAL A 154 -0.87 12.92 3.66
CA VAL A 154 -1.05 12.91 2.21
C VAL A 154 -2.12 11.89 1.80
N MET A 155 -2.16 10.72 2.44
CA MET A 155 -3.23 9.74 2.24
C MET A 155 -4.61 10.32 2.55
N TYR A 156 -4.75 11.03 3.68
CA TYR A 156 -6.01 11.70 4.04
C TYR A 156 -6.39 12.80 3.05
N LEU A 157 -5.42 13.63 2.64
CA LEU A 157 -5.67 14.72 1.70
C LEU A 157 -6.14 14.20 0.35
N VAL A 158 -5.47 13.19 -0.21
CA VAL A 158 -5.87 12.62 -1.51
C VAL A 158 -7.24 11.93 -1.42
N GLN A 159 -7.52 11.23 -0.32
CA GLN A 159 -8.77 10.48 -0.18
C GLN A 159 -10.00 11.37 0.05
N TYR A 160 -9.87 12.44 0.85
CA TYR A 160 -11.00 13.26 1.29
C TYR A 160 -11.03 14.67 0.68
N MET A 161 -9.91 15.14 0.14
CA MET A 161 -9.78 16.43 -0.53
C MET A 161 -9.02 16.27 -1.85
N PRO A 162 -9.54 15.50 -2.82
CA PRO A 162 -8.81 15.07 -4.00
C PRO A 162 -8.25 16.25 -4.81
N PHE A 163 -8.98 17.36 -4.92
CA PHE A 163 -8.47 18.57 -5.58
C PHE A 163 -7.14 19.06 -4.98
N LEU A 164 -7.09 19.21 -3.65
CA LEU A 164 -5.88 19.65 -2.96
C LEU A 164 -4.82 18.55 -2.92
N GLY A 165 -5.23 17.30 -2.74
CA GLY A 165 -4.34 16.14 -2.68
C GLY A 165 -3.62 15.89 -4.01
N PHE A 166 -4.33 15.86 -5.14
CA PHE A 166 -3.73 15.71 -6.46
C PHE A 166 -2.89 16.92 -6.83
N TRP A 167 -3.35 18.16 -6.56
CA TRP A 167 -2.53 19.35 -6.75
C TRP A 167 -1.19 19.28 -6.01
N LEU A 168 -1.22 18.83 -4.74
CA LEU A 168 -0.02 18.62 -3.93
C LEU A 168 0.86 17.53 -4.53
N MET A 169 0.26 16.42 -4.95
CA MET A 169 0.96 15.28 -5.53
C MET A 169 1.55 15.57 -6.90
N ASP A 170 0.94 16.42 -7.72
CA ASP A 170 1.46 16.83 -9.02
C ASP A 170 2.67 17.76 -8.85
N LYS A 171 2.61 18.68 -7.88
CA LYS A 171 3.74 19.55 -7.51
C LYS A 171 4.95 18.76 -6.98
N VAL A 172 4.70 17.64 -6.31
CA VAL A 172 5.72 16.78 -5.70
C VAL A 172 6.12 15.61 -6.61
N GLY A 173 5.24 15.22 -7.53
CA GLY A 173 5.30 13.97 -8.30
C GLY A 173 6.46 13.92 -9.28
N GLY A 174 6.68 15.00 -10.04
CA GLY A 174 7.85 15.12 -10.93
C GLY A 174 9.16 14.99 -10.16
N LYS A 175 9.26 15.63 -8.99
CA LYS A 175 10.43 15.55 -8.12
C LYS A 175 10.62 14.17 -7.48
N ARG A 176 9.54 13.40 -7.26
CA ARG A 176 9.61 12.02 -6.75
C ARG A 176 10.11 11.02 -7.79
N VAL A 177 9.80 11.22 -9.07
CA VAL A 177 10.29 10.35 -10.15
C VAL A 177 11.81 10.53 -10.31
N GLU A 178 12.30 11.76 -10.38
CA GLU A 178 13.74 12.06 -10.46
C GLU A 178 14.52 11.53 -9.24
N VAL A 179 13.90 11.57 -8.05
CA VAL A 179 14.50 11.06 -6.82
C VAL A 179 14.43 9.53 -6.75
N ALA A 180 13.38 8.89 -7.28
CA ALA A 180 13.30 7.44 -7.40
C ALA A 180 14.37 6.89 -8.36
N GLU A 181 14.61 7.57 -9.48
CA GLU A 181 15.68 7.23 -10.44
C GLU A 181 17.07 7.35 -9.82
N LYS A 182 17.29 8.33 -8.93
CA LYS A 182 18.56 8.53 -8.22
C LYS A 182 18.70 7.70 -6.93
N LYS A 183 17.82 6.72 -6.68
CA LYS A 183 17.74 5.96 -5.40
C LYS A 183 17.66 6.85 -4.15
N GLY A 184 17.14 8.06 -4.28
CA GLY A 184 16.96 9.02 -3.19
C GLY A 184 15.60 8.88 -2.49
N ASN A 185 15.37 9.74 -1.50
CA ASN A 185 14.20 9.67 -0.63
C ASN A 185 12.95 10.37 -1.21
N THR A 186 11.94 9.59 -1.60
CA THR A 186 10.72 10.11 -2.24
C THR A 186 9.65 10.63 -1.29
N TYR A 187 9.77 10.53 0.04
CA TYR A 187 8.67 10.88 0.96
C TYR A 187 8.96 12.07 1.90
N SER A 188 10.01 12.87 1.62
CA SER A 188 10.44 13.98 2.49
C SER A 188 9.63 15.26 2.41
N TRP A 189 9.49 15.94 3.55
CA TRP A 189 8.98 17.31 3.64
C TRP A 189 9.83 18.31 2.84
N ASN A 190 11.12 18.01 2.63
CA ASN A 190 12.00 18.84 1.82
C ASN A 190 11.60 18.85 0.32
N LEU A 191 10.88 17.83 -0.16
CA LEU A 191 10.29 17.84 -1.50
C LEU A 191 9.15 18.86 -1.63
N LEU A 192 8.43 19.11 -0.53
CA LEU A 192 7.32 20.06 -0.46
C LEU A 192 7.80 21.52 -0.28
N PHE A 193 8.89 21.73 0.46
CA PHE A 193 9.34 23.06 0.88
C PHE A 193 10.77 23.41 0.45
N GLN A 194 11.16 23.10 -0.78
CA GLN A 194 12.42 23.62 -1.30
C GLN A 194 12.32 25.15 -1.44
N LYS A 195 12.86 25.86 -0.45
CA LYS A 195 13.11 27.31 -0.50
C LYS A 195 13.94 27.56 -1.77
N LYS A 196 13.47 28.44 -2.66
CA LYS A 196 14.31 28.98 -3.74
C LYS A 196 15.57 29.56 -3.09
N THR A 197 16.68 28.83 -3.12
CA THR A 197 17.98 29.47 -3.00
C THR A 197 18.12 30.30 -4.26
N LYS A 198 17.85 31.61 -4.14
CA LYS A 198 18.31 32.60 -5.11
C LYS A 198 19.83 32.49 -5.13
N THR A 199 20.38 31.99 -6.23
CA THR A 199 21.78 32.25 -6.56
C THR A 199 21.82 33.63 -7.20
N ASN A 200 22.56 34.54 -6.55
CA ASN A 200 23.07 35.77 -7.17
C ASN A 200 24.06 35.43 -8.29
#